data_AF-A0A059X679-F1
#
_entry.id   AF-A0A059X679-F1
#
_cell.length_a   1.000
_cell.length_b   1.000
_cell.length_c   1.000
_cell.angle_alpha   90.00
_cell.angle_beta   90.00
_cell.angle_gamma   90.00
#
_symmetry.space_group_name_H-M   'P 1'
#
loop_
_entity.id
_entity.type
_entity.pdbx_description
1 polymer ?
#
loop_
_entity_poly.entity_id
_entity_poly.type
_entity_poly.pdbx_seq_one_letter_code
_entity_poly.pdbx_strand_id
1 'polypeptide(L)'
;TIVILTAVHFHYAGFAAPILAGLAGRQIATARPALWPMFRLVAAGVIAGIALVATGITLARYTPVVEVAAALIFAVSMLMFALLVLLAIVPSISGRLIQTLLVISAMSLIVTMLLAAAYALGSFMGVPLIGIPRMVQLHGWLNAVGFALCGLLAWALTADGKQVKG
;
A
#
# COMPACT_ATOMS: atom_id res chain seq x y z
N THR A 1 -1.67 -3.62 -23.35
CA THR A 1 -0.55 -3.50 -22.37
C THR A 1 -0.72 -2.31 -21.44
N ILE A 2 -1.07 -1.11 -21.94
CA ILE A 2 -1.36 0.09 -21.11
C ILE A 2 -2.54 -0.14 -20.13
N VAL A 3 -3.59 -0.85 -20.56
CA VAL A 3 -4.80 -1.15 -19.75
C VAL A 3 -4.51 -1.96 -18.48
N ILE A 4 -3.55 -2.89 -18.51
CA ILE A 4 -3.18 -3.71 -17.34
C ILE A 4 -2.41 -2.87 -16.32
N LEU A 5 -1.52 -1.99 -16.79
CA LEU A 5 -0.75 -1.09 -15.93
C LEU A 5 -1.65 -0.07 -15.22
N THR A 6 -2.62 0.52 -15.93
CA THR A 6 -3.56 1.46 -15.32
C THR A 6 -4.55 0.76 -14.39
N ALA A 7 -5.07 -0.41 -14.76
CA ALA A 7 -5.97 -1.17 -13.89
C ALA A 7 -5.32 -1.48 -12.53
N VAL A 8 -4.06 -1.92 -12.50
CA VAL A 8 -3.35 -2.24 -11.25
C VAL A 8 -3.16 -0.99 -10.38
N HIS A 9 -2.74 0.15 -10.96
CA HIS A 9 -2.54 1.38 -10.19
C HIS A 9 -3.86 1.97 -9.68
N PHE A 10 -4.91 2.03 -10.51
CA PHE A 10 -6.20 2.61 -10.09
C PHE A 10 -6.94 1.75 -9.06
N HIS A 11 -6.94 0.41 -9.19
CA HIS A 11 -7.72 -0.45 -8.28
C HIS A 11 -7.01 -0.66 -6.93
N TYR A 12 -5.70 -0.85 -6.91
CA TYR A 12 -5.01 -1.14 -5.65
C TYR A 12 -4.54 0.13 -4.95
N ALA A 13 -3.81 1.00 -5.64
CA ALA A 13 -3.33 2.25 -5.04
C ALA A 13 -4.45 3.31 -4.91
N GLY A 14 -5.44 3.30 -5.81
CA GLY A 14 -6.50 4.31 -5.85
C GLY A 14 -7.77 3.99 -5.10
N PHE A 15 -8.03 2.70 -4.84
CA PHE A 15 -9.26 2.26 -4.22
C PHE A 15 -8.99 1.42 -2.97
N ALA A 16 -8.28 0.30 -3.10
CA ALA A 16 -8.02 -0.57 -1.96
C ALA A 16 -7.20 0.12 -0.87
N ALA A 17 -6.12 0.82 -1.23
CA ALA A 17 -5.23 1.46 -0.25
C ALA A 17 -5.93 2.59 0.55
N PRO A 18 -6.67 3.54 -0.05
CA PRO A 18 -7.42 4.53 0.71
C PRO A 18 -8.50 3.92 1.61
N ILE A 19 -9.20 2.87 1.14
CA ILE A 19 -10.18 2.16 1.97
C ILE A 19 -9.49 1.54 3.18
N LEU A 20 -8.44 0.74 2.96
CA LEU A 20 -7.69 0.09 4.03
C LEU A 20 -7.07 1.10 4.99
N ALA A 21 -6.60 2.25 4.49
CA ALA A 21 -6.14 3.36 5.32
C ALA A 21 -7.28 3.93 6.17
N GLY A 22 -8.46 4.18 5.61
CA GLY A 22 -9.62 4.64 6.39
C GLY A 22 -10.03 3.65 7.49
N LEU A 23 -10.03 2.35 7.20
CA LEU A 23 -10.33 1.28 8.17
C LEU A 23 -9.28 1.22 9.28
N ALA A 24 -8.01 1.22 8.91
CA ALA A 24 -6.87 1.24 9.82
C ALA A 24 -6.86 2.49 10.72
N GLY A 25 -7.22 3.64 10.18
CA GLY A 25 -7.27 4.90 10.91
C GLY A 25 -8.28 4.86 12.05
N ARG A 26 -9.46 4.26 11.84
CA ARG A 26 -10.45 4.09 12.93
C ARG A 26 -9.89 3.25 14.07
N GLN A 27 -9.18 2.18 13.75
CA GLN A 27 -8.58 1.31 14.75
C GLN A 27 -7.40 1.98 15.49
N ILE A 28 -6.56 2.74 14.79
CA ILE A 28 -5.45 3.49 15.41
C ILE A 28 -5.99 4.59 16.32
N ALA A 29 -7.00 5.34 15.90
CA ALA A 29 -7.60 6.40 16.69
C ALA A 29 -8.12 5.89 18.04
N THR A 30 -8.67 4.67 18.09
CA THR A 30 -9.20 4.09 19.32
C THR A 30 -8.16 3.32 20.13
N ALA A 31 -7.32 2.49 19.47
CA ALA A 31 -6.43 1.56 20.17
C ALA A 31 -5.04 2.13 20.46
N ARG A 32 -4.59 3.12 19.68
CA ARG A 32 -3.23 3.68 19.72
C ARG A 32 -3.23 5.19 19.44
N PRO A 33 -3.95 6.01 20.24
CA PRO A 33 -4.14 7.44 19.94
C PRO A 33 -2.83 8.23 19.84
N ALA A 34 -1.77 7.81 20.53
CA ALA A 34 -0.43 8.42 20.43
C ALA A 34 0.17 8.35 19.00
N LEU A 35 -0.22 7.36 18.19
CA LEU A 35 0.25 7.22 16.80
C LEU A 35 -0.58 8.01 15.79
N TRP A 36 -1.67 8.65 16.23
CA TRP A 36 -2.63 9.33 15.35
C TRP A 36 -2.01 10.44 14.48
N PRO A 37 -1.15 11.35 15.00
CA PRO A 37 -0.55 12.39 14.16
C PRO A 37 0.31 11.80 13.03
N MET A 38 1.11 10.79 13.35
CA MET A 38 1.94 10.08 12.36
C MET A 38 1.05 9.35 11.35
N PHE A 39 0.00 8.67 11.81
CA PHE A 39 -0.93 7.97 10.92
C PHE A 39 -1.60 8.93 9.94
N ARG A 40 -1.99 10.14 10.37
CA ARG A 40 -2.59 11.14 9.47
C ARG A 40 -1.65 11.56 8.35
N LEU A 41 -0.36 11.74 8.64
CA LEU A 41 0.64 12.05 7.63
C LEU A 41 0.80 10.89 6.64
N VAL A 42 0.91 9.66 7.15
CA VAL A 42 0.99 8.44 6.33
C VAL A 42 -0.24 8.29 5.44
N ALA A 43 -1.44 8.45 6.00
CA ALA A 43 -2.70 8.35 5.26
C ALA A 43 -2.82 9.44 4.18
N ALA A 44 -2.36 10.66 4.45
CA ALA A 44 -2.29 11.71 3.43
C ALA A 44 -1.38 11.30 2.27
N GLY A 45 -0.22 10.70 2.55
CA GLY A 45 0.68 10.14 1.53
C GLY A 45 0.04 9.00 0.73
N VAL A 46 -0.71 8.11 1.37
CA VAL A 46 -1.47 7.04 0.69
C VAL A 46 -2.51 7.62 -0.27
N ILE A 47 -3.28 8.62 0.17
CA ILE A 47 -4.34 9.25 -0.63
C ILE A 47 -3.75 10.06 -1.79
N ALA A 48 -2.69 10.83 -1.53
CA ALA A 48 -2.01 11.62 -2.54
C ALA A 48 -1.23 10.76 -3.56
N GLY A 49 -0.97 9.49 -3.23
CA GLY A 49 -0.11 8.58 -3.98
C GLY A 49 -0.40 8.49 -5.48
N ILE A 50 -1.67 8.32 -5.88
CA ILE A 50 -2.03 8.27 -7.29
C ILE A 50 -1.69 9.58 -8.01
N ALA A 51 -2.08 10.72 -7.43
CA ALA A 51 -1.83 12.02 -8.02
C ALA A 51 -0.31 12.27 -8.16
N LEU A 52 0.45 11.86 -7.13
CA LEU A 52 1.89 12.00 -7.11
C LEU A 52 2.57 11.16 -8.20
N VAL A 53 2.25 9.86 -8.28
CA VAL A 53 2.82 8.96 -9.31
C VAL A 53 2.40 9.38 -10.72
N ALA A 54 1.13 9.77 -10.93
CA ALA A 54 0.66 10.26 -12.22
C ALA A 54 1.40 11.54 -12.66
N THR A 55 1.64 12.45 -11.71
CA THR A 55 2.42 13.67 -11.96
C THR A 55 3.87 13.31 -12.32
N GLY A 56 4.48 12.37 -11.58
CA GLY A 56 5.83 11.87 -11.85
C GLY A 56 5.98 11.33 -13.28
N ILE A 57 5.09 10.44 -13.70
CA ILE A 57 5.10 9.88 -15.06
C ILE A 57 4.88 10.98 -16.13
N THR A 58 4.00 11.94 -15.87
CA THR A 58 3.69 13.03 -16.82
C THR A 58 4.88 13.96 -17.03
N LEU A 59 5.62 14.27 -15.96
CA LEU A 59 6.76 15.18 -15.98
C LEU A 59 8.09 14.47 -16.28
N ALA A 60 8.13 13.13 -16.29
CA ALA A 60 9.32 12.33 -16.55
C ALA A 60 10.04 12.72 -17.86
N ARG A 61 9.28 13.10 -18.90
CA ARG A 61 9.82 13.52 -20.20
C ARG A 61 10.70 14.78 -20.13
N TYR A 62 10.50 15.60 -19.10
CA TYR A 62 11.25 16.83 -18.86
C TYR A 62 12.29 16.64 -17.75
N THR A 63 11.88 15.98 -16.67
CA THR A 63 12.71 15.82 -15.47
C THR A 63 12.56 14.39 -14.93
N PRO A 64 13.40 13.43 -15.39
CA PRO A 64 13.31 12.02 -14.97
C PRO A 64 13.41 11.80 -13.45
N VAL A 65 14.11 12.71 -12.74
CA VAL A 65 14.23 12.67 -11.28
C VAL A 65 12.88 12.78 -10.58
N VAL A 66 11.91 13.50 -11.16
CA VAL A 66 10.59 13.71 -10.55
C VAL A 66 9.78 12.41 -10.53
N GLU A 67 9.91 11.57 -11.56
CA GLU A 67 9.27 10.25 -11.60
C GLU A 67 9.74 9.37 -10.45
N VAL A 68 11.07 9.29 -10.27
CA VAL A 68 11.68 8.48 -9.21
C VAL A 68 11.32 9.02 -7.84
N ALA A 69 11.43 10.34 -7.63
CA ALA A 69 11.09 10.96 -6.36
C ALA A 69 9.61 10.71 -5.99
N ALA A 70 8.70 10.89 -6.94
CA ALA A 70 7.27 10.61 -6.76
C ALA A 70 7.01 9.15 -6.36
N ALA A 71 7.63 8.21 -7.08
CA ALA A 71 7.50 6.79 -6.81
C ALA A 71 8.05 6.42 -5.42
N LEU A 72 9.20 6.97 -5.03
CA LEU A 72 9.83 6.71 -3.74
C LEU A 72 9.04 7.31 -2.57
N ILE A 73 8.53 8.54 -2.70
CA ILE A 73 7.68 9.17 -1.67
C ILE A 73 6.41 8.35 -1.43
N PHE A 74 5.78 7.89 -2.52
CA PHE A 74 4.60 7.03 -2.40
C PHE A 74 4.95 5.67 -1.77
N ALA A 75 6.04 5.04 -2.21
CA ALA A 75 6.52 3.77 -1.66
C ALA A 75 6.82 3.88 -0.15
N VAL A 76 7.47 4.96 0.30
CA VAL A 76 7.73 5.22 1.73
C VAL A 76 6.42 5.36 2.50
N SER A 77 5.45 6.09 1.97
CA SER A 77 4.13 6.26 2.62
C SER A 77 3.43 4.90 2.80
N MET A 78 3.43 4.06 1.76
CA MET A 78 2.85 2.72 1.80
C MET A 78 3.63 1.77 2.71
N LEU A 79 4.96 1.86 2.77
CA LEU A 79 5.79 1.10 3.70
C LEU A 79 5.48 1.46 5.16
N MET A 80 5.40 2.76 5.46
CA MET A 80 5.03 3.24 6.79
C MET A 80 3.61 2.79 7.16
N PHE A 81 2.68 2.78 6.20
CA PHE A 81 1.35 2.23 6.40
C PHE A 81 1.38 0.74 6.75
N ALA A 82 2.14 -0.07 6.00
CA ALA A 82 2.30 -1.50 6.27
C ALA A 82 2.92 -1.77 7.66
N LEU A 83 3.93 -0.99 8.05
CA LEU A 83 4.55 -1.09 9.37
C LEU A 83 3.57 -0.73 10.50
N LEU A 84 2.76 0.31 10.31
CA LEU A 84 1.67 0.65 11.24
C LEU A 84 0.66 -0.48 11.37
N VAL A 85 0.30 -1.13 10.26
CA VAL A 85 -0.58 -2.31 10.29
C VAL A 85 0.05 -3.43 11.12
N LEU A 86 1.29 -3.81 10.83
CA LEU A 86 1.98 -4.92 11.51
C LEU A 86 2.24 -4.66 12.99
N LEU A 87 2.73 -3.48 13.33
CA LEU A 87 3.27 -3.20 14.65
C LEU A 87 2.23 -2.61 15.61
N ALA A 88 1.22 -1.91 15.09
CA ALA A 88 0.21 -1.24 15.91
C ALA A 88 -1.17 -1.89 15.80
N ILE A 89 -1.60 -2.27 14.60
CA ILE A 89 -2.97 -2.75 14.37
C ILE A 89 -3.12 -4.24 14.66
N VAL A 90 -2.26 -5.10 14.09
CA VAL A 90 -2.32 -6.56 14.28
C VAL A 90 -2.37 -6.96 15.76
N PRO A 91 -1.52 -6.40 16.66
CA PRO A 91 -1.58 -6.73 18.08
C PRO A 91 -2.81 -6.19 18.80
N SER A 92 -3.52 -5.21 18.22
CA SER A 92 -4.70 -4.58 18.82
C SER A 92 -6.03 -5.26 18.45
N ILE A 93 -6.01 -6.23 17.54
CA ILE A 93 -7.20 -6.94 17.07
C ILE A 93 -7.18 -8.37 17.57
N SER A 94 -8.33 -8.87 18.03
CA SER A 94 -8.50 -10.26 18.43
C SER A 94 -8.94 -11.13 17.25
N GLY A 95 -8.38 -12.34 17.15
CA GLY A 95 -8.75 -13.34 16.14
C GLY A 95 -7.59 -13.71 15.23
N ARG A 96 -7.10 -14.96 15.36
CA ARG A 96 -5.91 -15.43 14.63
C ARG A 96 -6.05 -15.32 13.11
N LEU A 97 -7.21 -15.65 12.57
CA LEU A 97 -7.47 -15.54 11.12
C LEU A 97 -7.33 -14.09 10.63
N ILE A 98 -7.95 -13.13 11.33
CA ILE A 98 -7.89 -11.71 10.98
C ILE A 98 -6.45 -11.20 11.07
N GLN A 99 -5.74 -11.55 12.15
CA GLN A 99 -4.33 -11.21 12.31
C GLN A 99 -3.47 -11.77 11.18
N THR A 100 -3.63 -13.05 10.82
CA THR A 100 -2.90 -13.68 9.73
C THR A 100 -3.17 -12.98 8.40
N LEU A 101 -4.43 -12.65 8.09
CA LEU A 101 -4.80 -11.93 6.87
C LEU A 101 -4.18 -10.52 6.82
N LEU A 102 -4.17 -9.79 7.94
CA LEU A 102 -3.52 -8.48 8.04
C LEU A 102 -2.00 -8.57 7.89
N VAL A 103 -1.37 -9.61 8.45
CA VAL A 103 0.08 -9.85 8.28
C VAL A 103 0.41 -10.17 6.84
N ILE A 104 -0.34 -11.06 6.17
CA ILE A 104 -0.17 -11.36 4.74
C ILE A 104 -0.32 -10.09 3.91
N SER A 105 -1.34 -9.28 4.22
CA SER A 105 -1.61 -8.02 3.53
C SER A 105 -0.45 -7.03 3.67
N ALA A 106 0.02 -6.78 4.89
CA ALA A 106 1.11 -5.85 5.13
C ALA A 106 2.47 -6.35 4.60
N MET A 107 2.78 -7.65 4.74
CA MET A 107 4.01 -8.22 4.19
C MET A 107 4.05 -8.17 2.66
N SER A 108 2.91 -8.46 2.01
CA SER A 108 2.79 -8.33 0.55
C SER A 108 3.00 -6.88 0.11
N LEU A 109 2.46 -5.92 0.88
CA LEU A 109 2.69 -4.51 0.61
C LEU A 109 4.16 -4.11 0.78
N ILE A 110 4.83 -4.58 1.83
CA ILE A 110 6.28 -4.32 2.03
C ILE A 110 7.08 -4.83 0.83
N VAL A 111 6.88 -6.09 0.45
CA VAL A 111 7.61 -6.70 -0.67
C VAL A 111 7.37 -5.92 -1.96
N THR A 112 6.12 -5.54 -2.25
CA THR A 112 5.79 -4.82 -3.49
C THR A 112 6.33 -3.40 -3.53
N MET A 113 6.37 -2.70 -2.40
CA MET A 113 6.93 -1.34 -2.32
C MET A 113 8.46 -1.34 -2.42
N LEU A 114 9.14 -2.31 -1.80
CA LEU A 114 10.58 -2.51 -1.97
C LEU A 114 10.93 -2.86 -3.43
N LEU A 115 10.15 -3.74 -4.04
CA LEU A 115 10.27 -4.08 -5.45
C LEU A 115 10.09 -2.85 -6.35
N ALA A 116 9.09 -2.01 -6.08
CA ALA A 116 8.84 -0.78 -6.83
C ALA A 116 9.99 0.24 -6.68
N ALA A 117 10.51 0.42 -5.47
CA ALA A 117 11.65 1.29 -5.22
C ALA A 117 12.92 0.81 -5.95
N ALA A 118 13.21 -0.49 -5.89
CA ALA A 118 14.33 -1.09 -6.60
C ALA A 118 14.21 -0.95 -8.13
N TYR A 119 13.01 -1.14 -8.67
CA TYR A 119 12.74 -0.93 -10.09
C TYR A 119 12.94 0.54 -10.49
N ALA A 120 12.37 1.50 -9.75
CA ALA A 120 12.48 2.92 -10.05
C ALA A 120 13.94 3.40 -10.02
N LEU A 121 14.69 2.99 -9.00
CA LEU A 121 16.09 3.37 -8.85
C LEU A 121 16.98 2.71 -9.92
N GLY A 122 16.79 1.42 -10.18
CA GLY A 122 17.54 0.69 -11.20
C GLY A 122 17.29 1.24 -12.60
N SER A 123 16.03 1.59 -12.92
CA SER A 123 15.68 2.23 -14.20
C SER A 123 16.35 3.60 -14.34
N PHE A 124 16.37 4.40 -13.26
CA PHE A 124 17.01 5.72 -13.27
C PHE A 124 18.53 5.66 -13.40
N MET A 125 19.17 4.68 -12.76
CA MET A 125 20.62 4.48 -12.82
C MET A 125 21.09 3.78 -14.11
N GLY A 126 20.17 3.36 -14.99
CA GLY A 126 20.49 2.60 -16.21
C GLY A 126 20.91 1.15 -15.94
N VAL A 127 20.62 0.62 -14.75
CA VAL A 127 20.93 -0.77 -14.34
C VAL A 127 19.62 -1.47 -13.95
N PRO A 128 18.77 -1.84 -14.92
CA PRO A 128 17.47 -2.44 -14.63
C PRO A 128 17.63 -3.83 -14.00
N LEU A 129 17.31 -3.94 -12.71
CA LEU A 129 17.39 -5.18 -11.95
C LEU A 129 16.29 -6.20 -12.34
N ILE A 130 15.13 -5.70 -12.77
CA ILE A 130 13.95 -6.50 -13.14
C ILE A 130 13.29 -5.90 -14.38
N GLY A 131 13.00 -6.75 -15.37
CA GLY A 131 12.28 -6.34 -16.58
C GLY A 131 10.80 -6.01 -16.33
N ILE A 132 10.25 -5.10 -17.14
CA ILE A 132 8.87 -4.60 -17.03
C ILE A 132 7.81 -5.72 -16.91
N PRO A 133 7.82 -6.78 -17.74
CA PRO A 133 6.78 -7.82 -17.66
C PRO A 133 6.79 -8.53 -16.31
N ARG A 134 7.98 -8.81 -15.77
CA ARG A 134 8.13 -9.49 -14.47
C ARG A 134 7.75 -8.58 -13.31
N MET A 135 8.11 -7.30 -13.38
CA MET A 135 7.71 -6.28 -12.41
C MET A 135 6.19 -6.21 -12.30
N VAL A 136 5.49 -6.05 -13.43
CA VAL A 136 4.02 -5.93 -13.46
C VAL A 136 3.35 -7.18 -12.90
N GLN A 137 3.84 -8.37 -13.23
CA GLN A 137 3.27 -9.62 -12.72
C GLN A 137 3.44 -9.74 -11.20
N LEU A 138 4.67 -9.61 -10.68
CA LEU A 138 4.93 -9.77 -9.25
C LEU A 138 4.24 -8.68 -8.44
N HIS A 139 4.38 -7.43 -8.86
CA HIS A 139 3.78 -6.29 -8.17
C HIS A 139 2.25 -6.34 -8.22
N GLY A 140 1.67 -6.68 -9.37
CA GLY A 140 0.23 -6.80 -9.55
C GLY A 140 -0.39 -7.91 -8.72
N TRP A 141 0.15 -9.14 -8.80
CA TRP A 141 -0.39 -10.29 -8.06
C TRP A 141 -0.30 -10.13 -6.54
N LEU A 142 0.84 -9.67 -6.03
CA LEU A 142 1.02 -9.46 -4.59
C LEU A 142 0.14 -8.31 -4.09
N ASN A 143 -0.07 -7.25 -4.87
CA ASN A 143 -0.99 -6.19 -4.47
C ASN A 143 -2.46 -6.62 -4.54
N ALA A 144 -2.82 -7.44 -5.53
CA ALA A 144 -4.19 -7.91 -5.71
C ALA A 144 -4.61 -8.90 -4.62
N VAL A 145 -3.89 -10.02 -4.53
CA VAL A 145 -4.25 -11.15 -3.67
C VAL A 145 -3.70 -10.95 -2.27
N GLY A 146 -2.42 -10.58 -2.17
CA GLY A 146 -1.75 -10.40 -0.89
C GLY A 146 -2.29 -9.19 -0.15
N PHE A 147 -2.10 -7.99 -0.70
CA PHE A 147 -2.45 -6.74 -0.02
C PHE A 147 -3.96 -6.48 0.00
N ALA A 148 -4.60 -6.32 -1.16
CA ALA A 148 -5.97 -5.85 -1.25
C ALA A 148 -6.97 -6.89 -0.76
N LEU A 149 -6.95 -8.11 -1.32
CA LEU A 149 -7.90 -9.16 -0.95
C LEU A 149 -7.77 -9.55 0.54
N CYS A 150 -6.58 -9.92 1.02
CA CYS A 150 -6.44 -10.28 2.43
C CYS A 150 -6.74 -9.11 3.37
N GLY A 151 -6.35 -7.88 3.02
CA GLY A 151 -6.65 -6.70 3.82
C GLY A 151 -8.15 -6.45 3.94
N LEU A 152 -8.87 -6.46 2.82
CA LEU A 152 -10.31 -6.21 2.79
C LEU A 152 -11.09 -7.33 3.50
N LEU A 153 -10.71 -8.59 3.28
CA LEU A 153 -11.32 -9.74 3.98
C LEU A 153 -11.10 -9.67 5.49
N ALA A 154 -9.90 -9.30 5.95
CA ALA A 154 -9.63 -9.15 7.38
C ALA A 154 -10.56 -8.14 8.04
N TRP A 155 -10.77 -6.99 7.38
CA TRP A 155 -11.66 -5.95 7.90
C TRP A 155 -13.15 -6.29 7.78
N ALA A 156 -13.57 -7.00 6.74
CA ALA A 156 -14.93 -7.51 6.62
C ALA A 156 -15.27 -8.45 7.79
N LEU A 157 -14.40 -9.44 8.06
CA LEU A 157 -14.55 -10.36 9.19
C LEU A 157 -14.51 -9.65 10.55
N THR A 158 -13.75 -8.56 10.66
CA THR A 158 -13.72 -7.73 11.87
C THR A 158 -15.04 -7.00 12.10
N ALA A 159 -15.72 -6.57 11.02
CA ALA A 159 -17.01 -5.89 11.11
C ALA A 159 -18.13 -6.86 11.53
N ASP A 160 -18.17 -8.05 10.92
CA ASP A 160 -19.17 -9.07 11.24
C ASP A 160 -19.07 -9.53 12.70
N GLY A 161 -17.85 -9.75 13.19
CA GLY A 161 -17.60 -10.14 14.59
C GLY A 161 -18.00 -9.08 15.62
N LYS A 162 -18.11 -7.80 15.22
CA LYS A 162 -18.65 -6.73 16.08
C LYS A 162 -20.17 -6.70 16.09
N GLN A 163 -20.83 -7.09 15.01
CA GLN A 163 -22.30 -7.11 14.93
C GLN A 163 -22.93 -8.25 15.73
N VAL A 164 -22.25 -9.39 15.88
CA VAL A 164 -22.76 -10.55 16.64
C VAL A 164 -22.67 -10.33 18.17
N LYS A 165 -21.90 -9.36 18.65
CA LYS A 165 -21.71 -9.05 20.08
C LYS A 165 -22.52 -7.85 20.58
N GLY A 166 -23.38 -7.28 19.74
CA GLY A 166 -24.23 -6.12 20.04
C GLY A 166 -25.58 -6.52 20.62
#